data_AF-A0A1M4M8J5-F1
#
_entry.id   AF-A0A1M4M8J5-F1
#
_cell.length_a   1.000
_cell.length_b   1.000
_cell.length_c   1.000
_cell.angle_alpha   90.00
_cell.angle_beta   90.00
_cell.angle_gamma   90.00
#
_symmetry.space_group_name_H-M   'P 1'
#
loop_
_entity.id
_entity.type
_entity.pdbx_description
1 polymer ?
#
loop_
_entity_poly.entity_id
_entity_poly.type
_entity_poly.pdbx_seq_one_letter_code
_entity_poly.pdbx_strand_id
1 'polypeptide(L)' 'MEDNRTIQEIINQLNMIEKEHQHILEHVNSIDLLMTDDNNGRVKDVDIGRKLDTLKQKIEDVVETSNEITSILNQQM' A
#
# COMPACT_ATOMS: atom_id res chain seq x y z
N MET A 1 26.29 15.64 -10.03
CA MET A 1 25.88 14.47 -10.84
C MET A 1 25.68 13.24 -9.97
N GLU A 2 26.52 12.99 -8.95
CA GLU A 2 26.27 11.91 -7.97
C GLU A 2 24.98 12.11 -7.16
N ASP A 3 24.74 13.31 -6.60
CA ASP A 3 23.51 13.57 -5.82
C ASP A 3 22.22 13.32 -6.60
N ASN A 4 22.11 13.81 -7.85
CA ASN A 4 20.92 13.56 -8.67
C ASN A 4 20.75 12.07 -9.01
N ARG A 5 21.85 11.32 -9.15
CA ARG A 5 21.76 9.87 -9.37
C ARG A 5 21.26 9.16 -8.13
N THR A 6 21.77 9.53 -6.95
CA THR A 6 21.32 8.98 -5.67
C THR A 6 19.84 9.30 -5.43
N ILE A 7 19.41 10.55 -5.69
CA ILE A 7 18.00 10.94 -5.59
C ILE A 7 17.12 10.10 -6.52
N GLN A 8 17.55 9.89 -7.77
CA GLN A 8 16.83 9.05 -8.73
C GLN A 8 16.77 7.58 -8.30
N GLU A 9 17.84 7.05 -7.73
CA GLU A 9 17.84 5.70 -7.17
C GLU A 9 16.87 5.57 -5.99
N ILE A 10 16.79 6.58 -5.10
CA ILE A 10 15.81 6.61 -4.00
C ILE A 10 14.38 6.63 -4.55
N ILE A 11 14.08 7.50 -5.53
CA ILE A 11 12.76 7.59 -6.16
C ILE A 11 12.38 6.24 -6.80
N ASN A 12 13.32 5.57 -7.48
CA ASN A 12 13.06 4.27 -8.06
C ASN A 12 12.73 3.20 -7.01
N GLN A 13 13.37 3.23 -5.84
CA GLN A 13 13.03 2.32 -4.73
C GLN A 13 11.64 2.63 -4.16
N LEU A 14 11.28 3.90 -3.99
CA LEU A 14 9.95 4.32 -3.52
C LEU A 14 8.84 3.90 -4.48
N ASN A 15 9.06 4.04 -5.79
CA ASN A 15 8.13 3.56 -6.82
C ASN A 15 7.97 2.03 -6.78
N MET A 16 9.04 1.30 -6.46
CA MET A 16 8.97 -0.17 -6.32
C MET A 16 8.17 -0.56 -5.07
N ILE A 17 8.35 0.16 -3.96
CA ILE A 17 7.54 0.00 -2.74
C ILE A 17 6.06 0.18 -3.08
N GLU A 18 5.68 1.25 -3.78
CA GLU A 18 4.29 1.50 -4.18
C GLU A 18 3.71 0.33 -5.00
N LYS A 19 4.46 -0.14 -6.00
CA LYS A 19 4.04 -1.25 -6.86
C LYS A 19 3.84 -2.55 -6.08
N GLU A 20 4.75 -2.88 -5.17
CA GLU A 20 4.63 -4.08 -4.33
C GLU A 20 3.42 -3.99 -3.39
N HIS A 21 3.14 -2.79 -2.85
CA HIS A 21 1.98 -2.57 -1.99
C HIS A 21 0.64 -2.71 -2.73
N GLN A 22 0.58 -2.37 -4.02
CA GLN A 22 -0.60 -2.65 -4.85
C GLN A 22 -0.87 -4.16 -4.93
N HIS A 23 0.15 -4.98 -5.13
CA HIS A 23 0.01 -6.45 -5.13
C HIS A 23 -0.43 -7.00 -3.77
N ILE A 24 0.09 -6.46 -2.67
CA ILE A 24 -0.36 -6.84 -1.33
C ILE A 24 -1.84 -6.47 -1.15
N LEU A 25 -2.26 -5.29 -1.60
CA LEU A 25 -3.66 -4.85 -1.52
C LEU A 25 -4.60 -5.76 -2.33
N GLU A 26 -4.18 -6.24 -3.50
CA GLU A 26 -4.91 -7.24 -4.30
C GLU A 26 -5.14 -8.55 -3.51
N HIS A 27 -4.11 -9.04 -2.81
CA HIS A 27 -4.23 -10.21 -1.95
C HIS A 27 -5.18 -9.96 -0.78
N VAL A 28 -5.08 -8.80 -0.11
CA VAL A 28 -5.97 -8.45 1.02
C VAL A 28 -7.42 -8.35 0.55
N ASN A 29 -7.68 -7.71 -0.59
CA ASN A 29 -9.02 -7.65 -1.19
C ASN A 29 -9.55 -9.03 -1.58
N SER A 30 -8.69 -9.92 -2.08
CA SER A 30 -9.08 -11.30 -2.39
C SER A 30 -9.49 -12.06 -1.12
N ILE A 31 -8.78 -11.86 0.00
CA ILE A 31 -9.14 -12.46 1.30
C ILE A 31 -10.48 -11.89 1.79
N ASP A 32 -10.70 -10.58 1.66
CA ASP A 32 -11.97 -9.96 2.05
C ASP A 32 -13.17 -10.48 1.26
N LEU A 33 -12.99 -10.74 -0.05
CA LEU A 33 -14.03 -11.36 -0.86
C LEU A 33 -14.36 -12.77 -0.37
N LEU A 34 -13.35 -13.57 0.00
CA LEU A 34 -13.56 -14.91 0.58
C LEU A 34 -14.23 -14.85 1.96
N MET A 35 -14.03 -13.75 2.68
CA MET A 35 -14.64 -13.47 3.99
C MET A 35 -16.06 -12.92 3.90
N THR A 36 -16.51 -12.48 2.73
CA THR A 36 -17.88 -12.00 2.54
C THR A 36 -18.81 -13.21 2.40
N ASP A 37 -19.83 -13.30 3.24
CA ASP A 37 -20.83 -14.38 3.18
C ASP A 37 -21.83 -14.12 2.03
N ASP A 38 -22.10 -15.16 1.24
CA ASP A 38 -23.09 -15.18 0.17
C ASP A 38 -24.52 -14.92 0.69
N ASN A 39 -24.74 -15.07 2.01
CA ASN A 39 -26.05 -15.06 2.65
C ASN A 39 -26.44 -13.76 3.39
N ASN A 40 -25.85 -12.60 3.03
CA ASN A 40 -26.33 -11.21 3.27
C ASN A 40 -25.18 -10.18 3.30
N GLY A 41 -23.99 -10.48 2.75
CA GLY A 41 -22.87 -9.52 2.76
C GLY A 41 -22.29 -9.27 4.15
N ARG A 42 -22.56 -10.16 5.11
CA ARG A 42 -21.93 -10.10 6.44
C ARG A 42 -20.55 -10.73 6.36
N VAL A 43 -19.58 -10.12 7.04
CA VAL A 43 -18.25 -10.70 7.20
C VAL A 43 -18.39 -11.98 8.04
N LYS A 44 -17.85 -13.10 7.55
CA LYS A 44 -17.88 -14.42 8.20
C LYS A 44 -17.30 -14.37 9.63
N ASP A 45 -16.31 -13.51 9.85
CA ASP A 45 -15.71 -13.24 11.16
C ASP A 45 -15.41 -11.73 11.30
N VAL A 46 -16.08 -11.07 12.25
CA VAL A 46 -15.98 -9.62 12.47
C VAL A 46 -14.57 -9.21 12.92
N ASP A 47 -13.88 -10.03 13.70
CA ASP A 47 -12.56 -9.68 14.23
C ASP A 47 -11.48 -9.84 13.16
N ILE A 48 -11.58 -10.87 12.31
CA ILE A 48 -10.70 -10.99 11.14
C ILE A 48 -10.95 -9.84 10.17
N GLY A 49 -12.22 -9.47 9.93
CA GLY A 49 -12.58 -8.34 9.05
C GLY A 49 -11.94 -7.04 9.50
N ARG A 50 -12.07 -6.70 10.79
CA ARG A 50 -11.40 -5.51 11.37
C ARG A 50 -9.88 -5.53 11.20
N LYS A 51 -9.25 -6.71 11.31
CA LYS A 51 -7.80 -6.84 11.12
C LYS A 51 -7.39 -6.69 9.66
N LEU A 52 -8.22 -7.13 8.71
CA LEU A 52 -8.00 -6.89 7.27
C LEU A 52 -8.16 -5.42 6.93
N ASP A 53 -9.18 -4.73 7.46
CA ASP A 53 -9.33 -3.28 7.32
C ASP A 53 -8.10 -2.53 7.87
N THR A 54 -7.63 -2.93 9.06
CA THR A 54 -6.40 -2.36 9.66
C THR A 54 -5.19 -2.60 8.77
N LEU A 55 -5.10 -3.77 8.14
CA LEU A 55 -4.00 -4.10 7.24
C LEU A 55 -4.05 -3.24 5.97
N LYS A 56 -5.23 -3.00 5.39
CA LYS A 56 -5.41 -2.08 4.25
C LYS A 56 -4.95 -0.67 4.59
N GLN A 57 -5.39 -0.12 5.72
CA GLN A 57 -4.99 1.22 6.15
C GLN A 57 -3.47 1.34 6.25
N LYS A 58 -2.79 0.36 6.84
CA LYS A 58 -1.31 0.38 6.94
C LYS A 58 -0.62 0.31 5.59
N ILE A 59 -1.20 -0.40 4.62
CA ILE A 59 -0.67 -0.47 3.25
C ILE A 59 -0.83 0.89 2.57
N GLU A 60 -1.99 1.53 2.73
CA GLU A 60 -2.27 2.88 2.24
C GLU A 60 -1.31 3.91 2.85
N ASP A 61 -1.08 3.86 4.17
CA ASP A 61 -0.15 4.75 4.87
C ASP A 61 1.29 4.65 4.32
N VAL A 62 1.74 3.43 3.96
CA VAL A 62 3.08 3.23 3.37
C VAL A 62 3.16 3.85 1.98
N VAL A 63 2.12 3.70 1.16
CA VAL A 63 2.05 4.32 -0.17
C VAL A 63 2.02 5.84 -0.06
N GLU A 64 1.18 6.39 0.82
CA GLU A 64 1.09 7.84 1.06
C GLU A 64 2.44 8.41 1.50
N THR A 65 3.08 7.80 2.50
CA THR A 65 4.40 8.22 2.99
C THR A 65 5.46 8.15 1.88
N SER A 66 5.42 7.11 1.04
CA SER A 66 6.37 6.95 -0.08
C SER A 66 6.19 8.04 -1.14
N ASN A 67 4.94 8.43 -1.41
CA ASN A 67 4.60 9.51 -2.33
C ASN A 67 5.01 10.89 -1.79
N GLU A 68 4.84 11.12 -0.49
CA GLU A 68 5.31 12.34 0.17
C GLU A 68 6.83 12.49 0.05
N ILE A 69 7.60 11.43 0.35
CA ILE A 69 9.07 11.45 0.21
C ILE A 69 9.46 11.74 -1.25
N THR A 70 8.80 11.09 -2.21
CA THR A 70 9.05 11.32 -3.64
C THR A 70 8.76 12.77 -4.05
N SER A 71 7.68 13.37 -3.53
CA SER A 71 7.34 14.78 -3.76
C SER A 71 8.42 15.72 -3.22
N ILE A 72 8.90 15.48 -2.00
CA ILE A 72 9.99 16.25 -1.38
C ILE A 72 11.27 16.16 -2.21
N LEU A 73 11.65 14.96 -2.64
CA LEU A 73 12.85 14.74 -3.46
C LEU A 73 12.76 15.41 -4.82
N ASN A 74 11.58 15.38 -5.47
CA ASN A 74 11.37 16.03 -6.76
C ASN A 74 11.45 17.57 -6.68
N GLN A 75 11.15 18.19 -5.54
CA GLN A 75 11.30 19.63 -5.32
C GLN A 75 12.76 20.05 -5.14
N GLN A 76 13.66 19.11 -4.84
CA GLN A 76 15.10 19.35 -4.60
C GLN A 76 15.97 19.16 -5.86
N MET A 77 15.39 18.64 -6.96
CA MET A 77 16.04 18.48 -8.26
C MET A 77 15.91 19.74 -9.13
#